data_AF-A0A7Y0BRY3-F1
#
_entry.id   AF-A0A7Y0BRY3-F1
#
_cell.length_a   1.000
_cell.length_b   1.000
_cell.length_c   1.000
_cell.angle_alpha   90.00
_cell.angle_beta   90.00
_cell.angle_gamma   90.00
#
_symmetry.space_group_name_H-M   'P 1'
#
loop_
_entity.id
_entity.type
_entity.pdbx_description
1 polymer ?
#
loop_
_entity_poly.entity_id
_entity_poly.type
_entity_poly.pdbx_seq_one_letter_code
_entity_poly.pdbx_strand_id
1 'polypeptide(L)'
;MAIQKIVAEPLADPEAVVREGLVFARLAAAQGDVADEGRVISLLAFHAELLTGEERAVVLGEGMARYSRLADRGDELPGSQFEDMVAATEPAIVSAAVQFQELLKEGEAVA
;
A
#
# COMPACT_ATOMS: atom_id res chain seq x y z
N MET A 1 -41.45 -22.19 -15.18
CA MET A 1 -40.00 -22.13 -14.89
C MET A 1 -39.78 -20.92 -14.02
N ALA A 2 -39.52 -21.12 -12.71
CA ALA A 2 -39.36 -20.00 -11.78
C ALA A 2 -37.94 -19.44 -11.93
N ILE A 3 -37.82 -18.14 -12.22
CA ILE A 3 -36.54 -17.43 -12.20
C ILE A 3 -36.16 -17.30 -10.73
N GLN A 4 -35.18 -18.09 -10.28
CA GLN A 4 -34.55 -17.90 -8.97
C GLN A 4 -33.95 -16.50 -8.95
N LYS A 5 -34.50 -15.66 -8.08
CA LYS A 5 -33.98 -14.33 -7.78
C LYS A 5 -32.60 -14.56 -7.14
N ILE A 6 -31.53 -14.31 -7.88
CA ILE A 6 -30.18 -14.27 -7.32
C ILE A 6 -30.21 -13.10 -6.33
N VAL A 7 -30.27 -13.42 -5.04
CA VAL A 7 -30.06 -12.44 -3.98
C VAL A 7 -28.56 -12.16 -4.04
N ALA A 8 -28.18 -11.06 -4.69
CA ALA A 8 -26.81 -10.58 -4.62
C ALA A 8 -26.52 -10.35 -3.14
N GLU A 9 -25.63 -11.16 -2.56
CA GLU A 9 -25.04 -10.84 -1.28
C GLU A 9 -24.49 -9.41 -1.34
N PRO A 10 -24.59 -8.61 -0.27
CA PRO A 10 -24.01 -7.28 -0.27
C PRO A 10 -22.53 -7.42 -0.64
N LEU A 11 -22.15 -6.80 -1.76
CA LEU A 11 -20.75 -6.67 -2.16
C LEU A 11 -19.98 -6.15 -0.94
N ALA A 12 -18.95 -6.89 -0.53
CA ALA A 12 -18.15 -6.52 0.63
C ALA A 12 -17.69 -5.07 0.50
N ASP A 13 -17.67 -4.35 1.63
CA ASP A 13 -17.23 -2.96 1.69
C ASP A 13 -15.85 -2.83 0.99
N PRO A 14 -15.74 -2.08 -0.14
CA PRO A 14 -14.51 -2.01 -0.91
C PRO A 14 -13.31 -1.57 -0.08
N GLU A 15 -13.50 -0.68 0.88
CA GLU A 15 -12.41 -0.21 1.75
C GLU A 15 -11.94 -1.33 2.70
N ALA A 16 -12.87 -2.11 3.25
CA ALA A 16 -12.56 -3.28 4.07
C ALA A 16 -11.76 -4.32 3.28
N VAL A 17 -12.18 -4.62 2.03
CA VAL A 17 -11.49 -5.57 1.16
C VAL A 17 -10.04 -5.13 0.87
N VAL A 18 -9.83 -3.84 0.61
CA VAL A 18 -8.48 -3.29 0.39
C VAL A 18 -7.63 -3.38 1.65
N ARG A 19 -8.21 -3.04 2.81
CA ARG A 19 -7.51 -3.12 4.10
C ARG A 19 -7.08 -4.56 4.43
N GLU A 20 -7.95 -5.54 4.23
CA GLU A 20 -7.60 -6.95 4.42
C GLU A 20 -6.53 -7.40 3.42
N GLY A 21 -6.68 -7.04 2.14
CA GLY A 21 -5.69 -7.32 1.11
C GLY A 21 -4.31 -6.74 1.43
N LEU A 22 -4.26 -5.52 1.98
CA LEU A 22 -3.02 -4.88 2.43
C LEU A 22 -2.34 -5.64 3.57
N VAL A 23 -3.11 -6.22 4.51
CA VAL A 23 -2.53 -7.04 5.58
C VAL A 23 -1.80 -8.25 4.99
N PHE A 24 -2.45 -8.99 4.08
CA PHE A 24 -1.83 -10.16 3.46
C PHE A 24 -0.64 -9.79 2.57
N ALA A 25 -0.75 -8.72 1.79
CA ALA A 25 0.36 -8.26 0.94
C ALA A 25 1.58 -7.86 1.78
N ARG A 26 1.39 -7.15 2.91
CA ARG A 26 2.50 -6.79 3.82
C ARG A 26 3.16 -8.02 4.43
N LEU A 27 2.38 -9.03 4.83
CA LEU A 27 2.92 -10.28 5.38
C LEU A 27 3.71 -11.09 4.35
N ALA A 28 3.28 -11.08 3.09
CA ALA A 28 3.99 -11.74 2.01
C ALA A 28 5.30 -10.99 1.67
N ALA A 29 5.21 -9.66 1.55
CA ALA A 29 6.36 -8.80 1.31
C ALA A 29 7.43 -8.87 2.43
N ALA A 30 7.00 -9.03 3.69
CA ALA A 30 7.90 -9.24 4.82
C ALA A 30 8.73 -10.55 4.73
N GLN A 31 8.34 -11.50 3.88
CA GLN A 31 9.11 -12.73 3.60
C GLN A 31 10.16 -12.52 2.50
N GLY A 32 10.31 -11.29 1.98
CA GLY A 32 11.36 -10.91 1.03
C GLY A 32 10.97 -11.03 -0.45
N ASP A 33 9.68 -11.23 -0.78
CA ASP A 33 9.23 -11.24 -2.17
C ASP A 33 9.03 -9.80 -2.70
N VAL A 34 9.85 -9.43 -3.69
CA VAL A 34 9.81 -8.12 -4.36
C VAL A 34 8.50 -7.90 -5.10
N ALA A 35 7.90 -8.93 -5.69
CA ALA A 35 6.62 -8.81 -6.38
C ALA A 35 5.49 -8.47 -5.39
N ASP A 36 5.59 -8.95 -4.15
CA ASP A 36 4.65 -8.61 -3.09
C ASP A 36 4.85 -7.20 -2.55
N GLU A 37 6.08 -6.68 -2.50
CA GLU A 37 6.33 -5.26 -2.23
C GLU A 37 5.67 -4.35 -3.27
N GLY A 38 5.79 -4.69 -4.56
CA GLY A 38 5.11 -3.97 -5.64
C GLY A 38 3.57 -4.01 -5.50
N ARG A 39 3.02 -5.14 -5.02
CA ARG A 39 1.58 -5.28 -4.73
C ARG A 39 1.17 -4.42 -3.52
N VAL A 40 1.98 -4.34 -2.47
CA VAL A 40 1.72 -3.46 -1.32
C VAL A 40 1.63 -2.02 -1.80
N ILE A 41 2.61 -1.53 -2.56
CA ILE A 41 2.63 -0.14 -3.05
C ILE A 41 1.40 0.16 -3.92
N SER A 42 1.03 -0.76 -4.82
CA SER A 42 -0.17 -0.62 -5.65
C SER A 42 -1.47 -0.54 -4.82
N LEU A 43 -1.60 -1.37 -3.78
CA LEU A 43 -2.76 -1.34 -2.89
C LEU A 43 -2.79 -0.10 -2.00
N LEU A 44 -1.63 0.42 -1.58
CA LEU A 44 -1.53 1.68 -0.83
C LEU A 44 -1.95 2.87 -1.69
N ALA A 45 -1.55 2.90 -2.96
CA ALA A 45 -2.01 3.90 -3.92
C ALA A 45 -3.55 3.90 -4.02
N PHE A 46 -4.14 2.73 -4.27
CA PHE A 46 -5.59 2.58 -4.37
C PHE A 46 -6.30 2.97 -3.05
N HIS A 47 -5.77 2.57 -1.91
CA HIS A 47 -6.35 2.92 -0.61
C HIS A 47 -6.28 4.43 -0.34
N ALA A 48 -5.20 5.10 -0.73
CA ALA A 48 -5.04 6.54 -0.55
C ALA A 48 -6.05 7.37 -1.36
N GLU A 49 -6.63 6.84 -2.44
CA GLU A 49 -7.73 7.49 -3.16
C GLU A 49 -9.05 7.50 -2.37
N LEU A 50 -9.20 6.59 -1.41
CA LEU A 50 -10.39 6.48 -0.55
C LEU A 50 -10.27 7.33 0.73
N LEU A 51 -9.08 7.84 1.03
CA LEU A 51 -8.76 8.51 2.28
C LEU A 51 -8.54 10.01 2.09
N THR A 52 -8.62 10.76 3.19
CA THR A 52 -8.29 12.19 3.22
C THR A 52 -7.49 12.54 4.49
N GLY A 53 -6.86 13.71 4.49
CA GLY A 53 -6.15 14.23 5.66
C GLY A 53 -5.01 13.32 6.13
N GLU A 54 -4.93 13.11 7.45
CA GLU A 54 -3.82 12.41 8.11
C GLU A 54 -3.73 10.93 7.70
N GLU A 55 -4.85 10.23 7.59
CA GLU A 55 -4.88 8.81 7.21
C GLU A 55 -4.31 8.60 5.81
N ARG A 56 -4.67 9.48 4.86
CA ARG A 56 -4.09 9.49 3.51
C ARG A 56 -2.58 9.72 3.56
N ALA A 57 -2.13 10.65 4.41
CA ALA A 57 -0.71 10.96 4.53
C ALA A 57 0.11 9.77 5.07
N VAL A 58 -0.41 9.03 6.04
CA VAL A 58 0.21 7.82 6.59
C VAL A 58 0.34 6.74 5.51
N VAL A 59 -0.73 6.47 4.76
CA VAL A 59 -0.74 5.46 3.70
C VAL A 59 0.25 5.79 2.57
N LEU A 60 0.29 7.06 2.13
CA LEU A 60 1.26 7.50 1.13
C LEU A 60 2.69 7.50 1.66
N GLY A 61 2.88 7.82 2.94
CA GLY A 61 4.19 7.74 3.60
C GLY A 61 4.77 6.34 3.57
N GLU A 62 3.97 5.32 3.91
CA GLU A 62 4.40 3.92 3.80
C GLU A 62 4.80 3.56 2.37
N GLY A 63 3.95 3.91 1.40
CA GLY A 63 4.23 3.63 0.00
C GLY A 63 5.52 4.28 -0.48
N MET A 64 5.79 5.52 -0.05
CA MET A 64 7.00 6.27 -0.42
C MET A 64 8.25 5.62 0.19
N ALA A 65 8.17 5.18 1.45
CA ALA A 65 9.26 4.46 2.09
C ALA A 65 9.60 3.16 1.35
N ARG A 66 8.57 2.36 1.01
CA ARG A 66 8.75 1.10 0.28
C ARG A 66 9.26 1.32 -1.14
N TYR A 67 8.70 2.29 -1.86
CA TYR A 67 9.13 2.66 -3.21
C TYR A 67 10.60 3.09 -3.23
N SER A 68 11.01 3.97 -2.31
CA SER A 68 12.40 4.38 -2.16
C SER A 68 13.31 3.19 -1.89
N ARG A 69 12.88 2.24 -1.07
CA ARG A 69 13.66 1.04 -0.75
C ARG A 69 13.86 0.13 -1.97
N LEU A 70 12.82 -0.07 -2.79
CA LEU A 70 12.94 -0.81 -4.04
C LEU A 70 13.92 -0.11 -5.00
N ALA A 71 13.84 1.22 -5.09
CA ALA A 71 14.75 2.01 -5.92
C ALA A 71 16.21 1.88 -5.45
N ASP A 72 16.45 1.93 -4.13
CA ASP A 72 17.78 1.77 -3.54
C ASP A 72 18.39 0.38 -3.79
N ARG A 73 17.54 -0.66 -3.91
CA ARG A 73 17.94 -2.04 -4.24
C ARG A 73 18.15 -2.25 -5.74
N GLY A 74 17.68 -1.33 -6.58
CA GLY A 74 17.64 -1.49 -8.03
C GLY A 74 16.58 -2.49 -8.51
N ASP A 75 15.54 -2.71 -7.69
CA ASP A 75 14.41 -3.58 -8.02
C ASP A 75 13.45 -2.90 -9.01
N GLU A 76 12.59 -3.68 -9.67
CA GLU A 76 11.54 -3.14 -10.53
C GLU A 76 10.54 -2.31 -9.72
N LEU A 77 10.29 -1.08 -10.18
CA LEU A 77 9.40 -0.14 -9.50
C LEU A 77 7.96 -0.30 -10.02
N PRO A 78 6.96 -0.39 -9.12
CA PRO A 78 5.56 -0.38 -9.53
C PRO A 78 5.21 0.97 -10.18
N GLY A 79 4.34 0.93 -11.19
CA GLY A 79 4.17 1.99 -12.21
C GLY A 79 3.89 3.42 -11.71
N SER A 80 3.87 4.37 -12.67
CA SER A 80 3.91 5.83 -12.44
C SER A 80 2.79 6.42 -11.57
N GLN A 81 1.68 5.70 -11.37
CA GLN A 81 0.55 6.16 -10.57
C GLN A 81 0.97 6.50 -9.14
N PHE A 82 1.87 5.72 -8.53
CA PHE A 82 2.35 6.04 -7.19
C PHE A 82 3.18 7.34 -7.20
N GLU A 83 4.10 7.49 -8.15
CA GLU A 83 4.92 8.70 -8.30
C GLU A 83 4.05 9.97 -8.48
N ASP A 84 3.02 9.88 -9.32
CA ASP A 84 2.08 10.98 -9.57
C ASP A 84 1.33 11.38 -8.28
N MET A 85 1.02 10.42 -7.39
CA MET A 85 0.35 10.68 -6.12
C MET A 85 1.25 11.36 -5.07
N VAL A 86 2.57 11.14 -5.11
CA VAL A 86 3.54 11.73 -4.16
C VAL A 86 4.20 13.01 -4.69
N ALA A 87 4.06 13.30 -5.99
CA ALA A 87 4.59 14.51 -6.62
C ALA A 87 4.10 15.80 -5.94
N ALA A 88 2.91 15.78 -5.32
CA ALA A 88 2.47 16.79 -4.37
C ALA A 88 3.00 16.45 -2.97
N THR A 89 4.27 16.78 -2.71
CA THR A 89 4.94 16.40 -1.47
C THR A 89 4.44 17.22 -0.28
N GLU A 90 3.40 16.73 0.39
CA GLU A 90 2.91 17.29 1.65
C GLU A 90 3.87 16.92 2.81
N PRO A 91 4.20 17.86 3.74
CA PRO A 91 5.13 17.58 4.84
C PRO A 91 4.74 16.38 5.71
N ALA A 92 3.44 16.13 5.88
CA ALA A 92 2.93 14.99 6.64
C ALA A 92 3.29 13.65 5.97
N ILE A 93 3.22 13.56 4.64
CA ILE A 93 3.60 12.37 3.88
C ILE A 93 5.09 12.08 4.07
N VAL A 94 5.93 13.11 3.98
CA VAL A 94 7.38 12.98 4.18
C VAL A 94 7.70 12.52 5.59
N SER A 95 7.08 13.13 6.61
CA SER A 95 7.27 12.74 8.00
C SER A 95 6.88 11.28 8.23
N ALA A 96 5.76 10.83 7.67
CA ALA A 96 5.34 9.44 7.75
C ALA A 96 6.31 8.51 7.01
N ALA A 97 6.80 8.90 5.83
CA ALA A 97 7.77 8.12 5.06
C ALA A 97 9.07 7.88 5.84
N VAL A 98 9.60 8.90 6.53
CA VAL A 98 10.79 8.75 7.37
C VAL A 98 10.57 7.73 8.48
N GLN A 99 9.41 7.77 9.15
CA GLN A 99 9.08 6.81 10.21
C GLN A 99 8.99 5.37 9.65
N PHE A 100 8.37 5.19 8.48
CA PHE A 100 8.28 3.88 7.85
C PHE A 100 9.64 3.35 7.37
N GLN A 101 10.54 4.22 6.91
CA GLN A 101 11.91 3.80 6.55
C GLN A 101 12.67 3.22 7.74
N GLU A 102 12.47 3.77 8.94
CA GLU A 102 13.07 3.23 10.17
C GLU A 102 12.48 1.86 10.51
N LEU A 103 11.15 1.73 10.50
CA LEU A 103 10.46 0.47 10.79
C LEU A 103 10.83 -0.67 9.82
N LEU A 104 10.95 -0.36 8.53
CA LEU A 104 11.34 -1.36 7.51
C LEU A 104 12.78 -1.84 7.72
N LYS A 105 13.69 -0.96 8.15
CA LYS A 105 15.08 -1.35 8.49
C LYS A 105 15.14 -2.23 9.75
N GLU A 106 14.33 -1.91 10.76
CA GLU A 106 14.23 -2.72 11.97
C GLU A 106 13.69 -4.12 11.69
N GLY A 107 12.66 -4.24 10.83
CA GLY A 107 12.10 -5.53 10.44
C GLY A 107 13.09 -6.46 9.74
N GLU A 108 14.02 -5.90 8.95
CA GLU A 108 15.07 -6.66 8.26
C GLU A 108 16.19 -7.13 9.19
N ALA A 109 16.43 -6.44 10.30
CA ALA A 109 17.44 -6.87 11.27
C ALA A 109 17.04 -8.14 12.06
N VAL A 110 15.76 -8.53 11.98
CA VAL A 110 15.17 -9.65 12.75
C VAL A 110 14.77 -10.83 11.85
N ALA A 111 14.77 -10.64 10.53
CA ALA A 111 14.47 -11.67 9.52
C ALA A 111 15.75 -12.39 9.06
#